data_AF-A0A522G691-F1
#
_entry.id   AF-A0A522G691-F1
#
_cell.length_a   1.000
_cell.length_b   1.000
_cell.length_c   1.000
_cell.angle_alpha   90.00
_cell.angle_beta   90.00
_cell.angle_gamma   90.00
#
_symmetry.space_group_name_H-M   'P 1'
#
loop_
_entity.id
_entity.type
_entity.pdbx_description
1 polymer ?
#
loop_
_entity_poly.entity_id
_entity_poly.type
_entity_poly.pdbx_seq_one_letter_code
_entity_poly.pdbx_strand_id
1 'polypeptide(L)' 'MEEINELIKRYGLEEDPEHVIIPFTDKNGHIKRCYLLKRKFIRILYPEGHHVDYPIADVIEATIRYPELPLSEALYLFH' A
#
# COMPACT_ATOMS: atom_id res chain seq x y z
N MET A 1 11.62 9.02 -0.64
CA MET A 1 12.35 7.84 -0.11
C MET A 1 12.46 7.92 1.39
N GLU A 2 12.87 9.06 1.94
CA GLU A 2 12.90 9.27 3.40
C GLU A 2 11.55 8.99 4.07
N GLU A 3 10.45 9.50 3.50
CA GLU A 3 9.07 9.20 3.93
C GLU A 3 8.72 7.69 3.90
N ILE A 4 9.16 6.96 2.86
CA ILE A 4 8.96 5.51 2.79
C ILE A 4 9.73 4.82 3.92
N ASN A 5 10.97 5.24 4.17
CA ASN A 5 11.80 4.68 5.23
C ASN A 5 11.21 4.95 6.63
N GLU A 6 10.64 6.15 6.83
CA GLU A 6 9.92 6.48 8.06
C GLU A 6 8.71 5.58 8.27
N LEU A 7 7.92 5.32 7.22
CA LEU A 7 6.77 4.42 7.27
C LEU A 7 7.18 2.96 7.52
N ILE A 8 8.24 2.48 6.84
CA ILE A 8 8.80 1.15 7.08
C ILE A 8 9.18 0.99 8.54
N LYS A 9 9.91 1.96 9.10
CA LYS A 9 10.33 1.93 10.51
C LYS A 9 9.15 2.04 11.47
N ARG A 10 8.19 2.92 11.17
CA ARG A 10 7.02 3.19 12.02
C ARG A 10 6.11 1.96 12.15
N TYR A 11 5.90 1.26 11.04
CA TYR A 11 4.99 0.11 10.98
C TYR A 11 5.71 -1.24 11.04
N GLY A 12 7.04 -1.26 11.12
CA GLY A 12 7.83 -2.49 11.17
C GLY A 12 7.70 -3.32 9.88
N LEU A 13 7.66 -2.65 8.73
CA LEU A 13 7.49 -3.31 7.43
C LEU A 13 8.79 -3.99 6.98
N GLU A 14 8.64 -4.97 6.10
CA GLU A 14 9.77 -5.58 5.40
C GLU A 14 10.08 -4.78 4.11
N GLU A 15 11.31 -4.86 3.60
CA GLU A 15 11.66 -4.25 2.31
C GLU A 15 12.72 -5.07 1.56
N ASP A 16 12.69 -5.00 0.24
CA ASP A 16 13.76 -5.46 -0.66
C ASP A 16 14.24 -4.26 -1.53
N PRO A 17 15.22 -4.41 -2.44
CA PRO A 17 15.69 -3.29 -3.25
C PRO A 17 14.60 -2.56 -4.06
N GLU A 18 13.53 -3.24 -4.44
CA GLU A 18 12.46 -2.74 -5.31
C GLU A 18 11.13 -2.53 -4.59
N HIS A 19 10.87 -3.23 -3.49
CA HIS A 19 9.54 -3.28 -2.85
C HIS A 19 9.57 -2.90 -1.37
N VAL A 20 8.47 -2.28 -0.95
CA VAL A 20 7.98 -2.30 0.44
C VAL A 20 7.06 -3.49 0.58
N ILE A 21 7.27 -4.30 1.61
CA ILE A 21 6.56 -5.56 1.83
C ILE A 21 5.72 -5.40 3.10
N ILE A 22 4.39 -5.46 2.93
CA ILE A 22 3.42 -5.29 4.01
C ILE A 22 2.83 -6.67 4.35
N PRO A 23 3.21 -7.28 5.48
CA PRO A 23 2.56 -8.48 5.95
C PRO A 23 1.18 -8.15 6.53
N PHE A 24 0.20 -9.01 6.27
CA PHE A 24 -1.13 -8.90 6.88
C PHE A 24 -1.73 -10.28 7.10
N THR A 25 -2.68 -10.36 8.03
CA THR A 25 -3.43 -11.60 8.30
C THR A 25 -4.76 -11.52 7.58
N ASP A 26 -5.08 -12.52 6.77
CA ASP A 26 -6.39 -12.60 6.13
C ASP A 26 -7.47 -13.14 7.08
N LYS A 27 -8.72 -13.08 6.64
CA LYS A 27 -9.91 -13.54 7.37
C LYS A 27 -9.87 -15.01 7.80
N ASN A 28 -8.99 -15.82 7.23
CA ASN A 28 -8.81 -17.23 7.60
C ASN A 28 -7.63 -17.43 8.56
N GLY A 29 -6.97 -16.35 9.00
CA GLY A 29 -5.80 -16.40 9.86
C GLY A 29 -4.48 -16.67 9.12
N HIS A 30 -4.47 -16.67 7.80
CA HIS A 30 -3.25 -16.88 7.02
C HIS A 30 -2.47 -15.59 6.85
N ILE A 31 -1.15 -15.65 7.05
CA ILE A 31 -0.25 -14.54 6.80
C ILE A 31 -0.04 -14.40 5.28
N LYS A 32 -0.42 -13.25 4.74
CA LYS A 32 -0.18 -12.82 3.37
C LYS A 32 0.78 -11.64 3.34
N ARG A 33 1.32 -11.35 2.15
CA ARG A 33 2.23 -10.22 1.91
C ARG A 33 1.73 -9.42 0.71
N CYS A 34 1.65 -8.10 0.88
CA CYS A 34 1.45 -7.17 -0.22
C CYS A 34 2.81 -6.54 -0.60
N TYR A 35 3.11 -6.48 -1.89
CA TYR A 35 4.36 -5.97 -2.43
C TYR A 35 4.09 -4.67 -3.16
N LEU A 36 4.61 -3.56 -2.63
CA LEU A 36 4.45 -2.24 -3.21
C LEU A 36 5.78 -1.78 -3.79
N LEU A 37 5.82 -1.49 -5.09
CA LEU A 37 6.99 -0.91 -5.74
C LEU A 37 7.40 0.41 -5.07
N LYS A 38 8.70 0.56 -4.80
CA LYS A 38 9.31 1.80 -4.29
C LYS A 38 9.33 2.86 -5.38
N ARG A 39 8.31 3.71 -5.38
CA ARG A 39 8.17 4.88 -6.25
C ARG A 39 7.52 6.00 -5.48
N LYS A 40 7.57 7.23 -6.02
CA LYS A 40 6.96 8.39 -5.35
C LYS A 40 5.43 8.34 -5.40
N PHE A 41 4.87 7.83 -6.50
CA PHE A 41 3.43 7.80 -6.75
C PHE A 41 3.00 6.46 -7.36
N ILE A 42 1.78 6.05 -7.03
CA ILE A 42 1.09 4.90 -7.62
C ILE A 42 -0.13 5.40 -8.38
N ARG A 43 -0.21 5.06 -9.66
CA ARG A 43 -1.40 5.34 -10.47
C ARG A 43 -2.43 4.24 -10.29
N ILE A 44 -3.65 4.62 -9.95
CA ILE A 44 -4.83 3.74 -10.01
C ILE A 44 -5.64 4.11 -11.26
N LEU A 45 -5.90 3.12 -12.11
CA LEU A 45 -6.82 3.24 -13.23
C LEU A 45 -8.20 2.74 -12.79
N TYR A 46 -9.20 3.61 -12.87
CA TYR A 46 -10.57 3.25 -12.56
C TYR A 46 -11.31 2.77 -13.83
N PRO A 47 -12.35 1.92 -13.69
CA PRO A 47 -13.07 1.35 -14.83
C PRO A 47 -13.64 2.38 -15.81
N GLU A 48 -13.95 3.58 -15.32
CA GLU A 48 -14.50 4.70 -16.09
C GLU A 48 -13.46 5.40 -16.98
N GLY A 49 -12.21 4.94 -16.98
CA GLY A 49 -11.12 5.47 -17.80
C GLY A 49 -10.40 6.67 -17.18
N HIS A 50 -10.83 7.15 -16.02
CA HIS A 50 -10.08 8.14 -15.25
C HIS A 50 -8.96 7.47 -14.43
N HIS A 51 -7.94 8.25 -14.10
CA HIS A 51 -6.81 7.80 -13.29
C HIS A 51 -6.48 8.83 -12.21
N VAL A 52 -5.99 8.33 -11.08
CA VAL A 52 -5.52 9.16 -9.97
C VAL A 52 -4.15 8.66 -9.53
N ASP A 53 -3.23 9.60 -9.35
CA ASP A 53 -1.90 9.33 -8.82
C ASP A 53 -1.89 9.60 -7.32
N TYR A 54 -1.65 8.55 -6.53
CA TYR A 54 -1.58 8.65 -5.08
C TYR A 54 -0.13 8.67 -4.61
N PRO A 55 0.24 9.53 -3.64
CA PRO A 55 1.51 9.42 -2.94
C PRO A 55 1.70 8.01 -2.38
N ILE A 56 2.93 7.49 -2.45
CA ILE A 56 3.24 6.17 -1.92
C ILE A 56 2.95 6.04 -0.41
N ALA A 57 3.04 7.14 0.33
CA ALA A 57 2.70 7.17 1.74
C ALA A 57 1.23 6.80 1.97
N ASP A 58 0.32 7.45 1.25
CA ASP A 58 -1.13 7.17 1.32
C ASP A 58 -1.42 5.73 0.90
N VAL A 59 -0.72 5.22 -0.12
CA VAL A 59 -0.85 3.83 -0.57
C VAL A 59 -0.42 2.84 0.50
N ILE A 60 0.71 3.08 1.16
CA ILE A 60 1.19 2.23 2.27
C ILE A 60 0.19 2.28 3.43
N GLU A 61 -0.24 3.47 3.84
CA GLU A 61 -1.19 3.61 4.96
C GLU A 61 -2.54 2.95 4.65
N ALA A 62 -3.09 3.16 3.45
CA ALA A 62 -4.34 2.53 3.02
C ALA A 62 -4.21 1.00 3.01
N THR A 63 -3.08 0.47 2.53
CA THR A 63 -2.82 -0.98 2.51
C THR A 63 -2.72 -1.56 3.92
N ILE A 64 -2.12 -0.84 4.88
CA ILE A 64 -2.03 -1.28 6.27
C ILE A 64 -3.40 -1.24 6.97
N ARG A 65 -4.19 -0.19 6.72
CA ARG A 65 -5.50 0.01 7.36
C ARG A 65 -6.57 -0.94 6.81
N TYR A 66 -6.53 -1.23 5.52
CA TYR A 66 -7.52 -2.03 4.82
C TYR A 66 -6.88 -3.18 4.02
N PRO A 67 -6.15 -4.10 4.67
CA PRO A 67 -5.31 -5.10 3.99
C PRO A 67 -6.11 -6.13 3.18
N GLU A 68 -7.40 -6.28 3.46
CA GLU A 68 -8.28 -7.21 2.74
C GLU A 68 -9.00 -6.58 1.54
N LEU A 69 -8.96 -5.24 1.43
CA LEU A 69 -9.64 -4.54 0.36
C LEU A 69 -8.73 -4.38 -0.87
N PRO A 70 -9.30 -4.36 -2.08
CA PRO A 70 -8.59 -3.86 -3.24
C PRO A 70 -8.03 -2.46 -2.98
N LEU A 71 -6.80 -2.19 -3.45
CA LEU A 71 -6.12 -0.92 -3.18
C LEU A 71 -6.95 0.31 -3.60
N SER A 72 -7.69 0.23 -4.71
CA SER A 72 -8.59 1.29 -5.15
C SER A 72 -9.70 1.61 -4.14
N GLU A 73 -10.27 0.58 -3.51
CA GLU A 73 -11.30 0.75 -2.48
C GLU A 73 -10.69 1.25 -1.17
N ALA A 74 -9.53 0.71 -0.79
CA ALA A 74 -8.78 1.16 0.39
C ALA A 74 -8.43 2.65 0.31
N LEU A 75 -7.97 3.12 -0.85
CA LEU A 75 -7.65 4.53 -1.09
C LEU A 75 -8.89 5.41 -1.12
N TYR A 76 -10.01 4.92 -1.66
CA TYR A 76 -11.29 5.64 -1.63
C TYR A 76 -11.82 5.81 -0.20
N LEU A 77 -11.61 4.84 0.69
CA LEU A 77 -12.01 4.96 2.11
C LEU A 77 -11.04 5.81 2.94
N PHE A 78 -9.81 5.95 2.47
CA PHE A 78 -8.77 6.69 3.18
C PHE A 78 -8.89 8.23 3.00
N HIS A 79 -9.48 8.69 1.89
CA HIS A 79 -9.67 10.11 1.53
C HIS A 79 -11.15 10.50 1.47
#